data_AF-A0A2W4RDP1-F1
#
_entry.id   AF-A0A2W4RDP1-F1
#
_cell.length_a   1.000
_cell.length_b   1.000
_cell.length_c   1.000
_cell.angle_alpha   90.00
_cell.angle_beta   90.00
_cell.angle_gamma   90.00
#
_symmetry.space_group_name_H-M   'P 1'
#
loop_
_entity.id
_entity.type
_entity.pdbx_description
1 polymer ?
#
loop_
_entity_poly.entity_id
_entity_poly.type
_entity_poly.pdbx_seq_one_letter_code
_entity_poly.pdbx_strand_id
1 'polypeptide(L)'
;MNQTTDNYPQTPANPVDPVDGVMPEVIQCFVDWLEVECKSDQKAYHILKAMAQESLSRKTYSQDKRRFTAKEIALLTKGSMDMDATKWLNWNKTVEKYWNSRKKGAIDFARKRGLKHYPMIQRNSTSGGQGNEATYEIIAKFISENENRVVPDVKFMNLGYF
;
A
#
# COMPACT_ATOMS: atom_id res chain seq x y z
N MET A 1 35.30 -40.52 16.41
CA MET A 1 33.88 -40.81 16.73
C MET A 1 33.11 -39.54 16.47
N ASN A 2 32.44 -39.46 15.31
CA ASN A 2 31.67 -38.29 14.90
C ASN A 2 30.26 -38.42 15.45
N GLN A 3 29.79 -37.44 16.22
CA GLN A 3 28.39 -37.36 16.63
C GLN A 3 27.65 -36.41 15.70
N THR A 4 26.81 -37.03 14.88
CA THR A 4 25.74 -36.43 14.08
C THR A 4 24.61 -36.02 15.02
N THR A 5 24.14 -34.77 14.95
CA THR A 5 22.79 -34.41 15.39
C THR A 5 22.15 -33.42 14.41
N ASP A 6 21.12 -33.94 13.74
CA ASP A 6 19.88 -33.33 13.24
C ASP A 6 19.91 -31.97 12.53
N ASN A 7 19.92 -32.03 11.20
CA ASN A 7 19.35 -31.00 10.33
C ASN A 7 17.84 -31.19 10.23
N TYR A 8 17.06 -30.44 11.02
CA TYR A 8 15.66 -30.17 10.68
C TYR A 8 15.60 -29.16 9.53
N PRO A 9 14.89 -29.42 8.42
CA PRO A 9 14.62 -28.39 7.42
C PRO A 9 13.72 -27.33 8.05
N GLN A 10 14.27 -26.12 8.23
CA GLN A 10 13.47 -24.96 8.62
C GLN A 10 12.39 -24.72 7.56
N THR A 11 11.14 -24.93 7.94
CA THR A 11 9.99 -24.42 7.19
C THR A 11 10.19 -22.92 7.02
N PRO A 12 10.18 -22.34 5.80
CA PRO A 12 10.28 -20.90 5.67
C PRO A 12 9.03 -20.29 6.28
N ALA A 13 9.21 -19.68 7.45
CA ALA A 13 8.28 -18.73 8.02
C ALA A 13 7.93 -17.70 6.94
N ASN A 14 6.62 -17.43 6.79
CA ASN A 14 5.93 -16.32 6.12
C ASN A 14 6.74 -15.46 5.11
N PRO A 15 6.20 -15.19 3.90
CA PRO A 15 6.92 -14.45 2.86
C PRO A 15 7.48 -13.14 3.43
N VAL A 16 8.79 -13.15 3.53
CA VAL A 16 9.66 -12.15 4.13
C VAL A 16 9.24 -10.77 3.63
N ASP A 17 9.19 -9.80 4.55
CA ASP A 17 9.07 -8.39 4.20
C ASP A 17 9.98 -8.08 2.99
N PRO A 18 9.50 -7.33 1.99
CA PRO A 18 10.22 -7.17 0.74
C PRO A 18 11.63 -6.64 1.02
N VAL A 19 12.61 -7.41 0.55
CA VAL A 19 14.04 -7.06 0.52
C VAL A 19 14.16 -5.62 0.02
N ASP A 20 14.91 -4.77 0.71
CA ASP A 20 14.91 -3.30 0.55
C ASP A 20 15.06 -2.80 -0.91
N GLY A 21 15.55 -3.63 -1.85
CA GLY A 21 15.58 -3.34 -3.29
C GLY A 21 14.23 -3.42 -4.05
N VAL A 22 13.22 -4.12 -3.52
CA VAL A 22 11.89 -4.28 -4.16
C VAL A 22 11.03 -3.01 -3.99
N MET A 23 11.28 -2.27 -2.91
CA MET A 23 10.40 -1.19 -2.49
C MET A 23 10.44 0.06 -3.40
N PRO A 24 11.60 0.52 -3.89
CA PRO A 24 11.66 1.60 -4.87
C PRO A 24 10.90 1.28 -6.16
N GLU A 25 11.00 0.05 -6.68
CA GLU A 25 10.30 -0.36 -7.91
C GLU A 25 8.78 -0.38 -7.72
N VAL A 26 8.31 -0.88 -6.58
CA VAL A 26 6.87 -0.90 -6.24
C VAL A 26 6.33 0.52 -6.09
N ILE A 27 7.07 1.43 -5.47
CA ILE A 27 6.63 2.82 -5.32
C ILE A 27 6.71 3.57 -6.65
N GLN A 28 7.73 3.34 -7.48
CA GLN A 28 7.76 3.91 -8.82
C GLN A 28 6.58 3.44 -9.65
N CYS A 29 6.25 2.13 -9.58
CA CYS A 29 5.05 1.60 -10.19
C CYS A 29 3.78 2.28 -9.67
N PHE A 30 3.72 2.62 -8.38
CA PHE A 30 2.60 3.32 -7.79
C PHE A 30 2.46 4.74 -8.32
N VAL A 31 3.56 5.49 -8.40
CA VAL A 31 3.59 6.85 -8.96
C VAL A 31 3.10 6.83 -10.41
N ASP A 32 3.63 5.92 -11.23
CA ASP A 32 3.25 5.83 -12.64
C ASP A 32 1.78 5.46 -12.81
N TRP A 33 1.28 4.51 -12.00
CA TRP A 33 -0.15 4.16 -12.01
C TRP A 33 -1.02 5.37 -11.62
N LEU A 34 -0.62 6.11 -10.59
CA LEU A 34 -1.33 7.32 -10.17
C LEU A 34 -1.39 8.33 -11.33
N GLU A 35 -0.29 8.56 -12.03
CA GLU A 35 -0.21 9.56 -13.11
C GLU A 35 -0.89 9.15 -14.40
N VAL A 36 -0.86 7.86 -14.76
CA VAL A 36 -1.44 7.35 -16.01
C VAL A 36 -2.94 7.07 -15.87
N GLU A 37 -3.36 6.41 -14.79
CA GLU A 37 -4.72 5.85 -14.67
C GLU A 37 -5.61 6.63 -13.68
N CYS A 38 -5.02 7.39 -12.74
CA CYS A 38 -5.73 7.99 -11.61
C CYS A 38 -5.57 9.50 -11.47
N LYS A 39 -5.02 10.18 -12.48
CA LYS A 39 -4.82 11.63 -12.45
C LYS A 39 -6.13 12.35 -12.18
N SER A 40 -6.15 13.18 -11.13
CA SER A 40 -7.36 13.84 -10.65
C SER A 40 -7.01 15.03 -9.78
N ASP A 41 -7.87 16.05 -9.71
CA ASP A 41 -7.75 17.16 -8.76
C ASP A 41 -8.25 16.78 -7.35
N GLN A 42 -8.60 15.51 -7.13
CA GLN A 42 -9.04 15.03 -5.84
C GLN A 42 -7.91 15.07 -4.83
N LYS A 43 -8.20 15.62 -3.64
CA LYS A 43 -7.28 15.65 -2.50
C LYS A 43 -6.58 14.31 -2.23
N ALA A 44 -7.30 13.20 -2.33
CA ALA A 44 -6.74 11.87 -2.10
C ALA A 44 -5.64 11.50 -3.10
N TYR A 45 -5.79 11.87 -4.38
CA TYR A 45 -4.75 11.69 -5.40
C TYR A 45 -3.48 12.45 -5.00
N HIS A 46 -3.60 13.73 -4.65
CA HIS A 46 -2.45 14.56 -4.28
C HIS A 46 -1.74 14.04 -3.03
N ILE A 47 -2.49 13.58 -2.02
CA ILE A 47 -1.91 12.96 -0.82
C ILE A 47 -1.11 11.71 -1.18
N LEU A 48 -1.72 10.78 -1.93
CA LEU A 48 -1.05 9.52 -2.30
C LEU A 48 0.19 9.77 -3.17
N LYS A 49 0.10 10.71 -4.11
CA LYS A 49 1.23 11.12 -4.94
C LYS A 49 2.36 11.71 -4.11
N ALA A 50 2.05 12.63 -3.20
CA ALA A 50 3.05 13.25 -2.32
C ALA A 50 3.74 12.22 -1.43
N MET A 51 2.97 11.30 -0.82
CA MET A 51 3.54 10.20 -0.02
C MET A 51 4.46 9.30 -0.85
N ALA A 52 4.07 8.95 -2.08
CA ALA A 52 4.85 8.07 -2.95
C ALA A 52 6.16 8.74 -3.42
N GLN A 53 6.08 9.99 -3.88
CA GLN A 53 7.25 10.76 -4.33
C GLN A 53 8.25 10.98 -3.19
N GLU A 54 7.76 11.33 -2.00
CA GLU A 54 8.61 11.49 -0.83
C GLU A 54 9.21 10.16 -0.36
N SER A 55 8.48 9.05 -0.53
CA SER A 55 9.04 7.73 -0.24
C SER A 55 10.19 7.35 -1.20
N LEU A 56 10.18 7.83 -2.45
CA LEU A 56 11.30 7.67 -3.39
C LEU A 56 12.49 8.59 -3.07
N SER A 57 12.24 9.79 -2.53
CA SER A 57 13.29 10.77 -2.21
C SER A 57 14.16 10.34 -1.01
N ARG A 58 13.60 9.51 -0.11
CA ARG A 58 14.27 9.04 1.10
C ARG A 58 15.35 8.00 0.78
N LYS A 59 16.62 8.45 0.75
CA LYS A 59 17.84 7.66 0.45
C LYS A 59 18.11 6.46 1.36
N THR A 60 17.44 6.35 2.51
CA THR A 60 17.57 5.22 3.45
C THR A 60 16.20 4.66 3.77
N TYR A 61 15.97 3.42 3.35
CA TYR A 61 14.69 2.72 3.46
C TYR A 61 14.47 2.06 4.82
N SER A 62 15.01 2.58 5.92
CA SER A 62 14.72 2.03 7.25
C SER A 62 13.23 2.18 7.58
N GLN A 63 12.60 1.16 8.16
CA GLN A 63 11.15 1.12 8.42
C GLN A 63 10.62 2.36 9.15
N ASP A 64 11.35 2.88 10.13
CA ASP A 64 10.95 4.09 10.88
C ASP A 64 10.93 5.37 10.02
N LYS A 65 11.70 5.40 8.92
CA LYS A 65 11.71 6.50 7.96
C LYS A 65 10.66 6.36 6.86
N ARG A 66 9.91 5.25 6.80
CA ARG A 66 8.81 5.03 5.83
C ARG A 66 7.47 5.58 6.32
N ARG A 67 7.39 5.93 7.60
CA ARG A 67 6.18 6.41 8.26
C ARG A 67 6.05 7.91 8.11
N PHE A 68 4.82 8.33 7.90
CA PHE A 68 4.40 9.72 7.85
C PHE A 68 3.42 10.00 8.97
N THR A 69 3.55 11.17 9.57
CA THR A 69 2.55 11.80 10.44
C THR A 69 1.49 12.51 9.59
N ALA A 70 0.36 12.88 10.19
CA ALA A 70 -0.66 13.66 9.48
C ALA A 70 -0.11 15.04 9.08
N LYS A 71 0.74 15.61 9.92
CA LYS A 71 1.40 16.91 9.68
C LYS A 71 2.36 16.84 8.50
N GLU A 72 3.22 15.82 8.42
CA GLU A 72 4.13 15.64 7.29
C GLU A 72 3.36 15.49 5.98
N ILE A 73 2.31 14.65 5.94
CA ILE A 73 1.48 14.50 4.73
C ILE A 73 0.90 15.84 4.29
N ALA A 74 0.38 16.61 5.24
CA ALA A 74 -0.24 17.88 4.93
C ALA A 74 0.77 18.92 4.41
N LEU A 75 1.97 18.97 4.99
CA LEU A 75 3.07 19.82 4.52
C LEU A 75 3.55 19.39 3.13
N LEU A 76 3.73 18.09 2.88
CA LEU A 76 4.12 17.56 1.57
C LEU A 76 3.07 17.85 0.49
N THR A 77 1.78 17.87 0.86
CA THR A 77 0.68 18.08 -0.09
C THR A 77 0.36 19.55 -0.33
N LYS A 78 0.42 20.41 0.70
CA LYS A 78 -0.01 21.82 0.63
C LYS A 78 1.13 22.83 0.73
N GLY A 79 2.28 22.46 1.28
CA GLY A 79 3.38 23.37 1.59
C GLY A 79 3.22 24.16 2.91
N SER A 80 2.01 24.31 3.45
CA SER A 80 1.75 25.01 4.71
C SER A 80 0.58 24.41 5.50
N MET A 81 0.50 24.73 6.80
CA MET A 81 -0.54 24.24 7.69
C MET A 81 -1.06 25.33 8.64
N ASP A 82 -2.28 25.79 8.36
CA ASP A 82 -3.01 26.78 9.18
C ASP A 82 -4.10 26.12 10.05
N MET A 83 -4.29 24.81 9.91
CA MET A 83 -5.35 24.05 10.58
C MET A 83 -4.84 22.71 11.11
N ASP A 84 -5.65 22.05 11.94
CA ASP A 84 -5.35 20.73 12.48
C ASP A 84 -5.12 19.68 11.37
N ALA A 85 -3.96 19.02 11.40
CA ALA A 85 -3.51 18.10 10.36
C ALA A 85 -4.35 16.82 10.27
N THR A 86 -4.79 16.29 11.41
CA THR A 86 -5.62 15.10 11.45
C THR A 86 -7.00 15.38 10.88
N LYS A 87 -7.60 16.52 11.25
CA LYS A 87 -8.89 16.97 10.71
C LYS A 87 -8.80 17.29 9.22
N TRP A 88 -7.72 17.92 8.77
CA TRP A 88 -7.51 18.14 7.36
C TRP A 88 -7.38 16.80 6.65
N LEU A 89 -6.45 15.93 7.05
CA LEU A 89 -6.19 14.66 6.38
C LEU A 89 -7.45 13.79 6.26
N ASN A 90 -8.23 13.70 7.35
CA ASN A 90 -9.49 12.96 7.42
C ASN A 90 -9.41 11.62 6.68
N TRP A 91 -8.46 10.79 7.11
CA TRP A 91 -7.96 9.62 6.38
C TRP A 91 -9.08 8.73 5.85
N ASN A 92 -9.98 8.30 6.73
CA ASN A 92 -11.03 7.34 6.41
C ASN A 92 -12.00 7.85 5.34
N LYS A 93 -12.34 9.15 5.38
CA LYS A 93 -13.27 9.76 4.41
C LYS A 93 -12.60 10.18 3.11
N THR A 94 -11.27 10.31 3.11
CA THR A 94 -10.50 10.83 1.97
C THR A 94 -9.68 9.73 1.32
N VAL A 95 -8.53 9.39 1.93
CA VAL A 95 -7.52 8.52 1.32
C VAL A 95 -7.98 7.07 1.30
N GLU A 96 -8.53 6.57 2.42
CA GLU A 96 -8.95 5.18 2.53
C GLU A 96 -10.07 4.84 1.53
N LYS A 97 -11.11 5.67 1.47
CA LYS A 97 -12.21 5.50 0.51
C LYS A 97 -11.71 5.54 -0.94
N TYR A 98 -10.84 6.49 -1.26
CA TYR A 98 -10.25 6.61 -2.60
C TYR A 98 -9.42 5.37 -2.95
N TRP A 99 -8.54 4.95 -2.04
CA TRP A 99 -7.68 3.78 -2.20
C TRP A 99 -8.49 2.49 -2.38
N ASN A 100 -9.45 2.22 -1.50
CA ASN A 100 -10.24 1.00 -1.54
C ASN A 100 -11.00 0.81 -2.87
N SER A 101 -11.51 1.90 -3.45
CA SER A 101 -12.19 1.86 -4.74
C SER A 101 -11.26 1.58 -5.94
N ARG A 102 -9.95 1.80 -5.79
CA ARG A 102 -8.97 1.74 -6.88
C ARG A 102 -7.86 0.71 -6.68
N LYS A 103 -7.79 0.10 -5.50
CA LYS A 103 -6.78 -0.88 -5.11
C LYS A 103 -6.62 -1.99 -6.15
N LYS A 104 -7.73 -2.49 -6.71
CA LYS A 104 -7.69 -3.50 -7.78
C LYS A 104 -6.90 -3.01 -9.00
N GLY A 105 -7.13 -1.77 -9.43
CA GLY A 105 -6.39 -1.17 -10.55
C GLY A 105 -4.89 -1.07 -10.27
N ALA A 106 -4.49 -0.71 -9.05
CA ALA A 106 -3.07 -0.68 -8.67
C ALA A 106 -2.43 -2.07 -8.68
N ILE A 107 -3.14 -3.10 -8.21
CA ILE A 107 -2.68 -4.50 -8.28
C ILE A 107 -2.51 -4.94 -9.74
N ASP A 108 -3.53 -4.70 -10.57
CA ASP A 108 -3.51 -5.12 -11.98
C ASP A 108 -2.42 -4.38 -12.77
N PHE A 109 -2.15 -3.11 -12.45
CA PHE A 109 -1.05 -2.36 -13.04
C PHE A 109 0.32 -2.90 -12.64
N ALA A 110 0.54 -3.24 -11.37
CA ALA A 110 1.76 -3.90 -10.91
C ALA A 110 1.98 -5.26 -11.59
N ARG A 111 0.92 -6.06 -11.74
CA ARG A 111 0.95 -7.34 -12.47
C ARG A 111 1.35 -7.16 -13.93
N LYS A 112 0.77 -6.19 -14.64
CA LYS A 112 1.11 -5.89 -16.04
C LYS A 112 2.58 -5.52 -16.23
N ARG A 113 3.22 -4.98 -15.18
CA ARG A 113 4.66 -4.68 -15.15
C ARG A 113 5.54 -5.85 -14.71
N GLY A 114 4.96 -7.03 -14.45
CA GLY A 114 5.70 -8.21 -14.01
C GLY A 114 6.15 -8.16 -12.55
N LEU A 115 5.62 -7.23 -11.73
CA LEU A 115 5.97 -7.15 -10.33
C LEU A 115 5.27 -8.25 -9.52
N LYS A 116 5.98 -8.79 -8.52
CA LYS A 116 5.44 -9.76 -7.55
C LYS A 116 4.71 -9.09 -6.38
N HIS A 117 4.89 -7.78 -6.22
CA HIS A 117 4.34 -6.99 -5.13
C HIS A 117 3.60 -5.77 -5.66
N TYR A 118 2.60 -5.33 -4.92
CA TYR A 118 1.83 -4.11 -5.19
C TYR A 118 1.97 -3.12 -4.03
N PRO A 119 1.79 -1.81 -4.29
CA PRO A 119 1.79 -0.80 -3.22
C PRO A 119 0.53 -0.95 -2.37
N MET A 120 0.69 -1.11 -1.06
CA MET A 120 -0.42 -1.12 -0.10
C MET A 120 -0.26 0.04 0.86
N ILE A 121 -1.32 0.83 0.99
CA ILE A 121 -1.36 1.97 1.90
C ILE A 121 -1.87 1.50 3.27
N GLN A 122 -1.15 1.81 4.34
CA GLN A 122 -1.50 1.44 5.70
C GLN A 122 -1.58 2.66 6.62
N ARG A 123 -2.49 2.56 7.60
CA ARG A 123 -2.59 3.46 8.74
C ARG A 123 -2.35 2.65 10.00
N ASN A 124 -1.31 3.00 10.73
CA ASN A 124 -0.96 2.37 12.00
C ASN A 124 -1.35 3.31 13.14
N SER A 125 -2.26 2.86 14.00
CA SER A 125 -2.60 3.58 15.23
C SER A 125 -1.97 2.82 16.39
N THR A 126 -1.14 3.47 17.20
CA THR A 126 -0.61 2.88 18.42
C THR A 126 -1.69 2.95 19.51
N SER A 127 -2.07 1.81 20.08
CA SER A 127 -3.00 1.74 21.20
C SER A 127 -2.26 2.01 22.51
N GLY A 128 -2.45 3.19 23.11
CA GLY A 128 -2.09 3.47 24.51
C GLY A 128 -1.44 4.84 24.81
N GLY A 129 -2.13 5.73 25.51
CA GLY A 129 -1.56 6.92 26.16
C GLY A 129 -1.75 8.27 25.46
N GLN A 130 -1.73 9.34 26.26
CA GLN A 130 -1.83 10.74 25.84
C GLN A 130 -0.59 11.10 25.00
N GLY A 131 -0.75 11.19 23.67
CA GLY A 131 0.35 11.53 22.74
C GLY A 131 0.51 10.62 21.51
N ASN A 132 -0.31 9.59 21.36
CA ASN A 132 -0.20 8.69 20.20
C ASN A 132 -0.73 9.31 18.90
N GLU A 133 0.18 9.71 18.03
CA GLU A 133 -0.15 10.11 16.67
C GLU A 133 -0.25 8.89 15.74
N ALA A 134 -1.31 8.83 14.93
CA ALA A 134 -1.43 7.81 13.89
C ALA A 134 -0.37 8.05 12.82
N THR A 135 0.27 6.97 12.38
CA THR A 135 1.24 7.00 11.29
C THR A 135 0.69 6.33 10.04
N TYR A 136 1.22 6.73 8.90
CA TYR A 136 0.79 6.27 7.58
C TYR A 136 2.00 5.83 6.78
N GLU A 137 1.89 4.75 6.03
CA GLU A 137 3.02 4.23 5.23
C GLU A 137 2.52 3.56 3.95
N ILE A 138 3.41 3.52 2.96
CA ILE A 138 3.28 2.67 1.78
C ILE A 138 4.16 1.45 2.05
N ILE A 139 3.62 0.26 1.87
CA ILE A 139 4.38 -1.00 1.94
C ILE A 139 4.24 -1.76 0.62
N ALA A 140 5.19 -2.64 0.33
CA ALA A 140 5.06 -3.59 -0.76
C ALA A 140 4.40 -4.87 -0.23
N LYS A 141 3.23 -5.21 -0.78
CA LYS A 141 2.48 -6.41 -0.39
C LYS A 141 2.49 -7.42 -1.53
N PHE A 142 2.70 -8.70 -1.22
CA PHE A 142 2.74 -9.76 -2.22
C PHE A 142 1.39 -9.89 -2.95
N ILE A 143 1.45 -10.06 -4.26
CA ILE A 143 0.29 -10.31 -5.11
C ILE A 143 0.04 -11.82 -5.09
N SER A 144 -0.96 -12.27 -4.31
CA SER A 144 -1.29 -13.70 -4.30
C SER A 144 -1.96 -14.12 -5.61
N GLU A 145 -1.70 -15.35 -6.06
CA GLU A 145 -2.36 -15.96 -7.22
C GLU A 145 -3.88 -16.17 -7.00
N ASN A 146 -4.33 -16.19 -5.75
CA ASN A 146 -5.72 -16.43 -5.36
C ASN A 146 -6.63 -15.18 -5.34
N GLU A 147 -6.08 -13.97 -5.47
CA GLU A 147 -6.89 -12.74 -5.68
C GLU A 147 -7.58 -12.71 -7.08
N ASN A 148 -7.53 -13.84 -7.81
CA ASN A 148 -7.91 -14.01 -9.20
C ASN A 148 -9.27 -14.73 -9.39
N ARG A 149 -9.94 -15.18 -8.33
CA ARG A 149 -11.30 -15.73 -8.47
C ARG A 149 -12.34 -14.61 -8.46
N VAL A 150 -12.42 -13.87 -9.58
CA VAL A 150 -13.72 -13.38 -10.03
C VAL A 150 -14.50 -14.64 -10.37
N VAL A 151 -15.38 -15.08 -9.49
CA VAL A 151 -16.44 -16.01 -9.88
C VAL A 151 -17.20 -15.28 -10.99
N PRO A 152 -17.20 -15.75 -12.25
CA PRO A 152 -18.18 -15.23 -13.20
C PRO A 152 -19.54 -15.48 -12.56
N ASP A 153 -20.33 -14.42 -12.43
CA ASP A 153 -21.75 -14.51 -12.10
C ASP A 153 -22.39 -15.36 -13.21
N VAL A 154 -22.46 -16.67 -12.97
CA VAL A 154 -23.13 -17.59 -13.87
C VAL A 154 -24.59 -17.23 -13.76
N LYS A 155 -25.03 -16.35 -14.67
CA LYS A 155 -26.44 -16.15 -15.00
C LYS A 155 -27.04 -17.55 -15.08
N PHE A 156 -27.90 -17.87 -14.12
CA PHE A 156 -28.79 -19.00 -14.24
C PHE A 156 -29.66 -18.73 -15.48
N MET A 157 -29.21 -19.25 -16.63
CA MET A 157 -30.10 -19.51 -17.75
C MET A 157 -31.07 -20.56 -17.25
N ASN A 158 -32.20 -20.07 -16.73
CA ASN A 158 -33.38 -20.88 -16.52
C ASN A 158 -33.90 -21.21 -17.93
N LEU A 159 -33.33 -22.24 -18.55
CA LEU A 159 -33.92 -22.91 -19.70
C LEU A 159 -35.12 -23.69 -19.16
N GLY A 160 -36.24 -22.97 -19.02
CA GLY A 160 -37.55 -23.56 -18.82
C GLY A 160 -37.94 -24.32 -20.08
N TYR A 161 -37.62 -25.62 -20.10
CA TYR A 161 -38.42 -26.60 -20.80
C TYR A 161 -39.40 -27.17 -19.79
N PHE A 162 -40.69 -26.88 -19.97
CA PHE A 162 -41.86 -27.77 -19.92
C PHE A 162 -43.13 -26.92 -19.98
#